data_AF-A0A1F6T9K1-F1
#
_entry.id   AF-A0A1F6T9K1-F1
#
_cell.length_a   1.000
_cell.length_b   1.000
_cell.length_c   1.000
_cell.angle_alpha   90.00
_cell.angle_beta   90.00
_cell.angle_gamma   90.00
#
_symmetry.space_group_name_H-M   'P 1'
#
loop_
_entity.id
_entity.type
_entity.pdbx_description
1 polymer ?
#
loop_
_entity_poly.entity_id
_entity_poly.type
_entity_poly.pdbx_seq_one_letter_code
_entity_poly.pdbx_strand_id
1 'polypeptide(L)'
;MRLIRYALLGLLLALQYPLWFGNGGILALWQLQREVAAHQTEIAQLRARNRALEAEVLNLKQGLEAIEERARNELGMVKKGETFYQIIEPTQK
;
A
#
# COMPACT_ATOMS: atom_id res chain seq x y z
N MET A 1 -60.26 -18.38 -15.66
CA MET A 1 -59.09 -18.71 -16.52
C MET A 1 -58.22 -17.50 -16.90
N ARG A 2 -58.76 -16.30 -17.21
CA ARG A 2 -57.93 -15.13 -17.63
C ARG A 2 -57.30 -14.38 -16.44
N LEU A 3 -58.01 -14.24 -15.32
CA LEU A 3 -57.51 -13.55 -14.11
C LEU A 3 -56.26 -14.19 -13.50
N ILE A 4 -56.20 -15.53 -13.46
CA ILE A 4 -55.05 -16.27 -12.92
C ILE A 4 -53.75 -15.95 -13.69
N ARG A 5 -53.84 -15.70 -15.00
CA ARG A 5 -52.65 -15.34 -15.79
C ARG A 5 -52.10 -13.99 -15.37
N TYR A 6 -52.96 -12.99 -15.17
CA TYR A 6 -52.54 -11.67 -14.72
C TYR A 6 -52.01 -11.69 -13.28
N ALA A 7 -52.61 -12.50 -12.41
CA ALA A 7 -52.11 -12.71 -11.05
C ALA A 7 -50.71 -13.35 -11.04
N LEU A 8 -50.49 -14.39 -11.86
CA LEU A 8 -49.17 -15.01 -12.03
C LEU A 8 -48.14 -14.05 -12.64
N LEU A 9 -48.55 -13.24 -13.62
CA LEU A 9 -47.66 -12.25 -14.24
C LEU A 9 -47.26 -11.16 -13.25
N GLY A 10 -48.20 -10.69 -12.43
CA GLY A 10 -47.94 -9.75 -11.34
C GLY A 10 -47.00 -10.32 -10.29
N LEU A 11 -47.21 -11.59 -9.88
CA LEU A 11 -46.33 -12.28 -8.94
C LEU A 11 -44.91 -12.45 -9.51
N LEU A 12 -44.79 -12.81 -10.79
CA LEU A 12 -43.51 -12.93 -11.47
C LEU A 12 -42.77 -11.59 -11.48
N LEU A 13 -43.45 -10.50 -11.84
CA LEU A 13 -42.86 -9.15 -11.83
C LEU A 13 -42.48 -8.70 -10.43
N ALA A 14 -43.29 -9.00 -9.42
CA ALA A 14 -43.00 -8.69 -8.02
C ALA A 14 -41.76 -9.44 -7.51
N LEU A 15 -41.54 -10.67 -7.97
CA LEU A 15 -40.33 -11.45 -7.63
C LEU A 15 -39.11 -10.99 -8.43
N GLN A 16 -39.32 -10.55 -9.68
CA GLN A 16 -38.24 -10.04 -10.51
C GLN A 16 -37.76 -8.67 -10.02
N TYR A 17 -38.65 -7.78 -9.60
CA TYR A 17 -38.32 -6.40 -9.23
C TYR A 17 -37.17 -6.27 -8.19
N PRO A 18 -37.14 -7.05 -7.08
CA PRO A 18 -36.03 -7.07 -6.13
C PRO A 18 -34.68 -7.50 -6.71
N LEU A 19 -34.66 -8.32 -7.78
CA LEU A 19 -33.39 -8.74 -8.40
C LEU A 19 -32.71 -7.58 -9.17
N TRP A 20 -33.51 -6.64 -9.66
CA TRP A 20 -33.01 -5.47 -10.40
C TRP A 20 -32.73 -4.30 -9.47
N PHE A 21 -33.59 -4.06 -8.48
CA PHE A 21 -33.57 -2.87 -7.61
C PHE A 21 -33.31 -3.15 -6.12
N GLY A 22 -33.12 -4.40 -5.72
CA GLY A 22 -32.81 -4.75 -4.33
C GLY A 22 -31.42 -4.27 -3.91
N ASN A 23 -31.16 -4.28 -2.59
CA ASN A 23 -29.95 -3.78 -1.91
C ASN A 23 -28.61 -4.47 -2.30
N GLY A 24 -28.58 -5.20 -3.42
CA GLY A 24 -27.39 -5.80 -4.03
C GLY A 24 -27.61 -6.12 -5.52
N GLY A 25 -28.60 -5.48 -6.15
CA GLY A 25 -28.93 -5.68 -7.55
C GLY A 25 -27.87 -5.14 -8.51
N ILE A 26 -28.09 -5.34 -9.80
CA ILE A 26 -27.15 -4.97 -10.87
C ILE A 26 -26.75 -3.49 -10.75
N LEU A 27 -27.68 -2.58 -10.47
CA LEU A 27 -27.38 -1.15 -10.36
C LEU A 27 -26.36 -0.83 -9.24
N ALA A 28 -26.51 -1.47 -8.07
CA ALA A 28 -25.62 -1.29 -6.94
C ALA A 28 -24.23 -1.86 -7.23
N LEU A 29 -24.14 -3.01 -7.91
CA LEU A 29 -22.88 -3.60 -8.35
C LEU A 29 -22.13 -2.66 -9.31
N TRP A 30 -22.84 -2.03 -10.26
CA TRP A 30 -22.25 -1.07 -11.20
C TRP A 30 -21.79 0.23 -10.53
N GLN A 31 -22.44 0.67 -9.46
CA GLN A 31 -21.96 1.81 -8.66
C GLN A 31 -20.73 1.45 -7.85
N LEU A 32 -20.77 0.31 -7.14
CA LEU A 32 -19.67 -0.16 -6.32
C LEU A 32 -18.41 -0.46 -7.16
N GLN A 33 -18.57 -1.06 -8.35
CA GLN A 33 -17.44 -1.27 -9.26
C GLN A 33 -16.81 0.05 -9.74
N ARG A 34 -17.61 1.10 -9.96
CA ARG A 34 -17.10 2.42 -10.35
C ARG A 34 -16.32 3.08 -9.22
N GLU A 35 -16.81 3.00 -7.99
CA GLU A 35 -16.08 3.50 -6.82
C GLU A 35 -14.76 2.75 -6.59
N VAL A 36 -14.79 1.42 -6.70
CA VAL A 36 -13.58 0.59 -6.57
C VAL A 36 -12.56 0.90 -7.68
N ALA A 37 -13.02 1.14 -8.91
CA ALA A 37 -12.15 1.53 -10.02
C ALA A 37 -11.52 2.92 -9.80
N ALA A 38 -12.29 3.88 -9.28
CA ALA A 38 -11.79 5.22 -8.95
C ALA A 38 -10.67 5.14 -7.87
N HIS A 39 -10.91 4.40 -6.79
CA HIS A 39 -9.95 4.29 -5.69
C HIS A 39 -8.67 3.52 -6.06
N GLN A 40 -8.72 2.57 -7.01
CA GLN A 40 -7.52 1.86 -7.46
C GLN A 40 -6.47 2.77 -8.08
N THR A 41 -6.88 3.82 -8.80
CA THR A 41 -5.95 4.75 -9.45
C THR A 41 -5.19 5.59 -8.42
N GLU A 42 -5.88 6.06 -7.39
CA GLU A 42 -5.30 6.81 -6.28
C GLU A 42 -4.31 5.94 -5.47
N ILE A 43 -4.70 4.70 -5.16
CA ILE A 43 -3.83 3.74 -4.46
C ILE A 43 -2.56 3.46 -5.27
N ALA A 44 -2.66 3.33 -6.60
CA ALA A 44 -1.50 3.10 -7.45
C ALA A 44 -0.52 4.28 -7.41
N GLN A 45 -1.03 5.52 -7.46
CA GLN A 45 -0.18 6.72 -7.36
C GLN A 45 0.49 6.85 -5.98
N LEU A 46 -0.25 6.63 -4.90
CA LEU A 46 0.29 6.67 -3.54
C LEU A 46 1.38 5.60 -3.34
N ARG A 47 1.15 4.38 -3.85
CA ARG A 47 2.16 3.31 -3.80
C ARG A 47 3.43 3.66 -4.57
N ALA A 48 3.30 4.28 -5.75
CA ALA A 48 4.45 4.72 -6.53
C ALA A 48 5.29 5.78 -5.77
N ARG A 49 4.63 6.75 -5.15
CA ARG A 49 5.30 7.77 -4.31
C ARG A 49 5.99 7.16 -3.10
N ASN A 50 5.33 6.26 -2.39
CA ASN A 50 5.93 5.58 -1.25
C ASN A 50 7.20 4.81 -1.63
N ARG A 51 7.19 4.09 -2.76
CA ARG A 51 8.40 3.40 -3.23
C ARG A 51 9.54 4.37 -3.56
N ALA A 52 9.22 5.52 -4.17
CA ALA A 52 10.23 6.53 -4.48
C ALA A 52 10.85 7.11 -3.20
N LEU A 53 10.01 7.47 -2.22
CA LEU A 53 10.46 7.97 -0.93
C LEU A 53 11.26 6.94 -0.15
N GLU A 54 10.85 5.68 -0.16
CA GLU A 54 11.58 4.60 0.49
C GLU A 54 12.97 4.39 -0.12
N ALA A 55 13.09 4.45 -1.45
CA ALA A 55 14.37 4.41 -2.13
C ALA A 55 15.25 5.62 -1.79
N GLU A 56 14.67 6.81 -1.67
CA GLU A 56 15.38 8.02 -1.27
C GLU A 56 15.89 7.93 0.17
N VAL A 57 15.06 7.44 1.09
CA VAL A 57 15.46 7.19 2.49
C VAL A 57 16.58 6.16 2.56
N LEU A 58 16.50 5.08 1.77
CA LEU A 58 17.55 4.06 1.73
C LEU A 58 18.88 4.63 1.22
N ASN A 59 18.84 5.41 0.15
CA ASN A 59 20.02 6.06 -0.43
C ASN A 59 20.64 7.07 0.55
N LEU A 60 19.82 7.87 1.24
CA LEU A 60 20.29 8.81 2.25
C LEU A 60 20.98 8.10 3.42
N LYS A 61 20.42 6.97 3.89
CA LYS A 61 21.04 6.17 4.94
C LYS A 61 22.39 5.59 4.49
N GLN A 62 22.45 5.00 3.30
CA GLN A 62 23.68 4.45 2.74
C GLN A 62 24.75 5.52 2.53
N GLY A 63 24.35 6.72 2.06
CA GLY A 63 25.27 7.85 1.91
C GLY A 63 25.83 8.33 3.25
N LEU A 64 25.00 8.39 4.30
CA LEU A 64 25.45 8.75 5.64
C LEU A 64 26.36 7.69 6.26
N GLU A 65 26.04 6.42 6.10
CA GLU A 65 26.88 5.30 6.57
C GLU A 65 28.25 5.31 5.89
N ALA A 66 28.31 5.54 4.57
CA ALA A 66 29.57 5.65 3.84
C ALA A 66 30.42 6.84 4.30
N ILE A 67 29.79 7.98 4.62
CA ILE A 67 30.49 9.14 5.17
C ILE A 67 30.98 8.87 6.59
N GLU A 68 30.17 8.21 7.42
CA GLU A 68 30.52 7.85 8.79
C GLU A 68 31.70 6.86 8.84
N GLU A 69 31.69 5.84 7.98
CA GLU A 69 32.78 4.88 7.87
C GLU A 69 34.10 5.59 7.48
N ARG A 70 34.05 6.53 6.52
CA ARG A 70 35.23 7.31 6.15
C ARG A 70 35.71 8.23 7.28
N ALA A 71 34.81 8.88 8.00
CA ALA A 71 35.16 9.73 9.14
C ALA A 71 35.79 8.92 10.30
N ARG A 72 35.29 7.71 10.55
CA ARG A 72 35.83 6.82 11.59
C ARG A 72 37.17 6.19 11.19
N ASN A 73 37.31 5.70 9.95
CA ASN A 73 38.49 4.95 9.50
C ASN A 73 39.65 5.85 9.04
N GLU A 74 39.38 6.97 8.37
CA GLU A 74 40.44 7.84 7.84
C GLU A 74 40.78 9.01 8.76
N LEU A 75 39.77 9.58 9.43
CA LEU A 75 39.95 10.78 10.26
C LEU A 75 39.99 10.46 11.77
N GLY A 76 39.74 9.21 12.16
CA GLY A 76 39.69 8.80 13.58
C GLY A 76 38.63 9.55 14.37
N MET A 77 37.59 10.07 13.71
CA MET A 77 36.53 10.84 14.36
C MET A 77 35.61 9.93 15.16
N VAL A 78 35.36 10.30 16.42
CA VAL A 78 34.51 9.55 17.35
C VAL A 78 33.36 10.45 17.80
N LYS A 79 32.15 9.89 17.93
CA LYS A 79 30.97 10.66 18.32
C LYS A 79 31.07 11.08 19.79
N LYS A 80 30.50 12.24 20.15
CA LYS A 80 30.56 12.76 21.52
C LYS A 80 29.82 11.80 22.48
N GLY A 81 30.55 11.16 23.38
CA GLY A 81 30.02 10.17 24.34
C GLY A 81 30.18 8.70 23.94
N GLU A 82 30.87 8.39 22.83
CA GLU A 82 31.26 7.01 22.48
C GLU A 82 32.62 6.64 23.10
N THR A 83 32.75 5.37 23.51
CA THR A 83 34.03 4.77 23.93
C THR A 83 34.60 3.96 22.76
N PHE A 84 35.72 4.44 22.19
CA PHE A 84 36.40 3.78 21.07
C PHE A 84 37.40 2.73 21.58
N TYR A 85 37.27 1.49 21.13
CA TYR A 85 38.19 0.40 21.44
C TYR A 85 39.00 0.03 20.18
N GLN A 86 40.29 0.30 20.19
CA GLN A 86 41.20 -0.13 19.13
C GLN A 86 41.90 -1.42 19.55
N ILE A 87 41.63 -2.51 18.84
CA ILE A 87 42.29 -3.79 19.07
C ILE A 87 43.63 -3.75 18.33
N ILE A 88 44.72 -3.63 19.07
CA ILE A 88 46.07 -3.72 18.51
C ILE A 88 46.47 -5.19 18.58
N GLU A 89 46.70 -5.81 17.42
CA GLU A 89 47.25 -7.18 17.41
C GLU A 89 48.67 -7.14 18.01
N PRO A 90 48.98 -8.02 18.98
CA PRO A 90 50.31 -8.06 19.55
C PRO A 90 51.30 -8.47 18.46
N THR A 91 52.23 -7.57 18.14
CA THR A 91 53.34 -7.84 17.24
C THR A 91 54.06 -9.10 17.73
N GLN A 92 53.90 -10.22 17.02
CA GLN A 92 54.79 -11.35 17.23
C GLN A 92 56.18 -10.91 16.77
N LYS A 93 57.13 -11.02 17.71
CA LYS A 93 58.52 -10.59 17.62
C LYS A 93 59.24 -11.12 16.39
#